data_AF-A0ABD0NDF0-F1
#
_entry.id   AF-A0ABD0NDF0-F1
#
_cell.length_a   1.000
_cell.length_b   1.000
_cell.length_c   1.000
_cell.angle_alpha   90.00
_cell.angle_beta   90.00
_cell.angle_gamma   90.00
#
_symmetry.space_group_name_H-M   'P 1'
#
loop_
_entity.id
_entity.type
_entity.pdbx_description
1 polymer ?
#
loop_
_entity_poly.entity_id
_entity_poly.type
_entity_poly.pdbx_seq_one_letter_code
_entity_poly.pdbx_strand_id
1 'polypeptide(L)' 'MAAEENECPGLSHQNSEPMRSWELESILTNRTLHFVLRLEQQFICPSCGGIVLNPHQTGCGHIFCAQCVRAYV' A
#
# COMPACT_ATOMS: atom_id res chain seq x y z
N MET A 1 -40.07 16.96 -4.13
CA MET A 1 -39.37 16.71 -2.85
C MET A 1 -38.16 15.88 -3.19
N ALA A 2 -36.97 16.42 -2.96
CA ALA A 2 -35.71 15.85 -3.39
C ALA A 2 -35.31 14.69 -2.47
N ALA A 3 -34.87 13.57 -3.06
CA ALA A 3 -34.02 12.59 -2.40
C ALA A 3 -32.77 12.42 -3.27
N GLU A 4 -31.66 12.71 -2.63
CA GLU A 4 -30.27 12.74 -3.08
C GLU A 4 -29.84 11.37 -3.61
N GLU A 5 -29.46 11.29 -4.89
CA GLU A 5 -28.74 10.15 -5.44
C GLU A 5 -27.24 10.45 -5.39
N ASN A 6 -26.55 9.75 -4.49
CA ASN A 6 -25.10 9.78 -4.38
C ASN A 6 -24.51 8.99 -5.55
N GLU A 7 -24.17 9.68 -6.63
CA GLU A 7 -23.44 9.07 -7.74
C GLU A 7 -22.08 8.55 -7.25
N CYS A 8 -22.02 7.25 -6.99
CA CYS A 8 -20.77 6.50 -6.88
C CYS A 8 -20.01 6.64 -8.22
N PRO A 9 -18.78 7.17 -8.25
CA PRO A 9 -17.99 7.19 -9.47
C PRO A 9 -17.76 5.74 -9.89
N GLY A 10 -18.30 5.40 -11.07
CA GLY A 10 -18.46 4.04 -11.59
C GLY A 10 -17.22 3.16 -11.39
N LEU A 11 -17.43 2.08 -10.63
CA LEU A 11 -16.53 0.93 -10.62
C LEU A 11 -16.77 0.16 -11.93
N SER A 12 -16.21 0.68 -13.01
CA SER A 12 -16.23 0.00 -14.30
C SER A 12 -15.49 -1.33 -14.15
N HIS A 13 -16.18 -2.41 -14.54
CA HIS A 13 -15.79 -3.81 -14.49
C HIS A 13 -14.28 -4.01 -14.73
N GLN A 14 -13.52 -4.30 -13.66
CA GLN A 14 -12.08 -4.52 -13.78
C GLN A 14 -11.84 -5.95 -14.29
N ASN A 15 -11.44 -6.01 -15.56
CA ASN A 15 -10.80 -7.15 -16.20
C ASN A 15 -9.69 -7.73 -15.30
N SER A 16 -9.45 -9.05 -15.37
CA SER A 16 -8.43 -9.80 -14.64
C SER A 16 -6.99 -9.45 -15.03
N GLU A 17 -6.71 -8.20 -15.40
CA GLU A 17 -5.36 -7.75 -15.69
C GLU A 17 -4.58 -7.71 -14.37
N PRO A 18 -3.39 -8.33 -14.31
CA PRO A 18 -2.59 -8.30 -13.11
C PRO A 18 -2.14 -6.85 -12.90
N MET A 19 -2.82 -6.14 -12.00
CA MET A 19 -2.37 -4.82 -11.56
C MET A 19 -0.91 -4.94 -11.15
N ARG A 20 -0.02 -4.18 -11.78
CA ARG A 20 1.40 -4.31 -11.47
C ARG A 20 1.55 -3.82 -10.03
N SER A 21 2.14 -4.65 -9.17
CA SER A 21 2.35 -4.38 -7.74
C SER A 21 2.85 -2.94 -7.45
N TRP A 22 3.66 -2.40 -8.37
CA TRP A 22 4.24 -1.05 -8.35
C TRP A 22 3.25 0.12 -8.52
N GLU A 23 2.13 -0.09 -9.22
CA GLU A 23 1.11 0.95 -9.43
C GLU A 23 0.39 1.27 -8.11
N LEU A 24 0.19 0.26 -7.26
CA LEU A 24 -0.35 0.43 -5.92
C LEU A 24 0.60 1.25 -5.04
N GLU A 25 1.91 0.97 -5.09
CA GLU A 25 2.90 1.71 -4.31
C GLU A 25 2.86 3.20 -4.64
N SER A 26 2.76 3.55 -5.92
CA SER A 26 2.72 4.95 -6.38
C SER A 26 1.47 5.69 -5.90
N ILE A 27 0.32 5.03 -5.87
CA ILE A 27 -0.94 5.61 -5.38
C ILE A 27 -0.88 5.83 -3.85
N LEU A 28 -0.26 4.91 -3.12
CA LEU A 28 -0.19 4.96 -1.66
C LEU A 28 0.89 5.93 -1.16
N THR A 29 1.98 6.12 -1.90
CA THR A 29 3.11 6.97 -1.49
C THR A 29 2.70 8.44 -1.30
N ASN A 30 1.66 8.91 -2.00
CA ASN A 30 1.14 10.28 -1.89
C ASN A 30 -0.17 10.37 -1.08
N ARG A 31 -0.50 9.35 -0.29
CA ARG A 31 -1.74 9.30 0.49
C ARG A 31 -1.48 8.97 1.95
N THR A 32 -2.26 9.59 2.83
CA THR A 32 -2.31 9.23 4.24
C THR A 32 -3.26 8.05 4.43
N LEU A 33 -2.75 6.92 4.93
CA LEU A 33 -3.57 5.76 5.25
C LEU A 33 -4.07 5.84 6.69
N HIS A 34 -5.38 5.69 6.86
CA HIS A 34 -6.02 5.56 8.16
C HIS A 34 -6.38 4.11 8.41
N PHE A 35 -5.72 3.50 9.38
CA PHE A 35 -5.99 2.13 9.78
C PHE A 35 -7.08 2.09 10.85
N VAL A 36 -7.99 1.13 10.76
CA VAL A 36 -9.03 0.90 11.78
C VAL A 36 -8.41 0.46 13.10
N LEU A 37 -7.31 -0.29 13.03
CA LEU A 37 -6.54 -0.74 14.19
C LEU A 37 -5.13 -0.14 14.15
N ARG A 38 -4.49 -0.07 15.32
CA ARG A 38 -3.11 0.37 15.42
C ARG A 38 -2.21 -0.59 14.64
N LEU A 39 -1.39 -0.05 13.74
CA LEU A 39 -0.43 -0.83 12.98
C LEU A 39 0.65 -1.39 13.90
N GLU A 40 0.88 -2.70 13.82
CA GLU A 40 1.94 -3.37 14.58
C GLU A 40 3.32 -3.11 13.98
N GLN A 41 4.35 -3.14 14.82
CA GLN A 41 5.72 -2.79 14.44
C GLN A 41 6.28 -3.67 13.32
N GLN A 42 5.86 -4.94 13.26
CA GLN A 42 6.26 -5.89 12.21
C GLN A 42 5.81 -5.50 10.80
N PHE A 43 4.80 -4.62 10.68
CA PHE A 43 4.30 -4.13 9.39
C PHE A 43 4.92 -2.78 9.00
N ILE A 44 5.81 -2.24 9.83
CA ILE A 44 6.48 -0.96 9.60
C ILE A 44 7.86 -1.22 9.01
N CYS A 45 8.13 -0.61 7.86
CA CYS A 45 9.42 -0.67 7.20
C CYS A 45 10.48 0.05 8.05
N PRO A 46 11.58 -0.62 8.46
CA PRO A 46 12.63 0.01 9.26
C PRO A 46 13.37 1.16 8.57
N SER A 47 13.27 1.21 7.23
CA SER A 47 13.93 2.22 6.40
C SER A 47 13.16 3.52 6.29
N CYS A 48 11.87 3.46 5.96
CA CYS A 48 11.05 4.65 5.72
C CYS A 48 10.08 4.98 6.86
N GLY A 49 9.92 4.08 7.83
CA GLY A 49 8.98 4.24 8.96
C GLY A 49 7.49 4.14 8.57
N GLY A 50 7.18 3.96 7.29
CA GLY A 50 5.82 3.70 6.79
C GLY A 50 5.46 2.22 6.79
N ILE A 51 4.25 1.90 6.32
CA ILE A 51 3.85 0.50 6.10
C ILE A 51 4.75 -0.16 5.05
N VAL A 52 5.08 -1.43 5.23
CA VAL A 52 5.81 -2.20 4.23
C VAL A 52 4.96 -2.36 2.97
N LEU A 53 5.48 -1.87 1.84
CA LEU A 53 4.89 -2.06 0.51
C LEU A 53 5.80 -3.00 -0.30
N ASN A 54 5.19 -3.98 -0.96
CA ASN A 54 5.89 -5.03 -1.70
C ASN A 54 7.03 -5.67 -0.87
N PRO A 55 6.68 -6.47 0.17
CA PRO A 55 7.62 -6.89 1.22
C PRO A 55 8.80 -7.69 0.65
N HIS A 56 10.00 -7.33 1.10
CA HIS A 56 11.22 -8.07 0.82
C HIS A 56 11.90 -8.46 2.12
N GLN A 57 12.09 -9.77 2.32
CA GLN A 57 12.73 -10.31 3.51
C GLN A 57 14.21 -10.59 3.23
N THR A 58 15.07 -10.05 4.08
CA THR A 58 16.51 -10.28 4.05
C THR A 58 16.89 -11.63 4.68
N GLY A 59 18.12 -12.09 4.46
CA GLY A 59 18.60 -13.36 5.05
C GLY A 59 18.62 -13.37 6.59
N CYS A 60 18.66 -12.21 7.24
CA CYS A 60 18.54 -12.08 8.70
C CYS A 60 17.10 -11.96 9.21
N GLY A 61 16.09 -12.03 8.31
CA GLY A 61 14.68 -12.04 8.67
C GLY A 61 14.00 -10.67 8.74
N HIS A 62 14.73 -9.56 8.57
CA HIS A 62 14.11 -8.23 8.52
C HIS A 62 13.36 -8.02 7.21
N ILE A 63 12.19 -7.38 7.29
CA ILE A 63 11.31 -7.09 6.16
C ILE A 63 11.35 -5.60 5.84
N PHE A 64 11.52 -5.26 4.56
CA PHE A 64 11.57 -3.89 4.05
C PHE A 64 10.63 -3.73 2.85
N CYS A 65 10.34 -2.49 2.45
CA CYS A 65 9.74 -2.25 1.15
C CYS A 65 10.69 -2.66 0.02
N ALA A 66 10.16 -3.11 -1.12
CA ALA A 66 10.99 -3.47 -2.28
C ALA A 66 11.89 -2.32 -2.77
N GLN A 67 11.43 -1.07 -2.64
CA GLN A 67 12.26 0.08 -2.97
C GLN A 67 13.32 0.38 -1.90
N CYS A 68 12.95 0.22 -0.63
CA CYS A 68 13.82 0.52 0.52
C CYS A 68 14.95 -0.47 0.69
N VAL A 69 14.73 -1.76 0.40
CA VAL A 69 15.75 -2.80 0.61
C VAL A 69 17.00 -2.52 -0.22
N ARG A 70 16.86 -1.99 -1.45
CA ARG A 70 17.98 -1.63 -2.33
C ARG A 70 18.91 -0.54 -1.78
N ALA A 71 18.44 0.26 -0.82
CA ALA A 71 19.26 1.28 -0.16
C ALA A 71 19.92 0.76 1.14
N TYR A 72 19.49 -0.40 1.64
CA TYR A 72 19.89 -0.95 2.93
C TYR A 72 20.85 -2.14 2.84
N VAL A 73 20.85 -2.88 1.72
CA VAL A 73 21.80 -3.97 1.42
C VAL A 73 22.82 -3.57 0.37
#